data_AF-A0A078IJ58-F1
#
_entry.id   AF-A0A078IJ58-F1
#
_cell.length_a   1.000
_cell.length_b   1.000
_cell.length_c   1.000
_cell.angle_alpha   90.00
_cell.angle_beta   90.00
_cell.angle_gamma   90.00
#
_symmetry.space_group_name_H-M   'P 1'
#
loop_
_entity.id
_entity.type
_entity.pdbx_description
1 polymer ?
#
loop_
_entity_poly.entity_id
_entity_poly.type
_entity_poly.pdbx_seq_one_letter_code
_entity_poly.pdbx_strand_id
1 'polypeptide(L)' 'MERAFNNQVLKLYGFGQRGLLSPKIKRTRNETVTPLEFVDKFDIRRTQVETKLQN' A
#
# COMPACT_ATOMS: atom_id res chain seq x y z
N MET A 1 -7.05 -16.83 2.52
CA MET A 1 -5.68 -16.33 2.26
C MET A 1 -5.66 -15.23 1.21
N GLU A 2 -6.38 -15.37 0.09
CA GLU A 2 -6.46 -14.36 -0.99
C GLU A 2 -6.88 -12.94 -0.54
N ARG A 3 -7.78 -12.84 0.46
CA ARG A 3 -8.37 -11.57 0.92
C ARG A 3 -7.44 -10.69 1.78
N ALA A 4 -6.52 -11.29 2.53
CA ALA A 4 -5.61 -10.53 3.41
C ALA A 4 -4.43 -9.95 2.63
N PHE A 5 -3.92 -10.71 1.66
CA PHE A 5 -2.82 -10.31 0.78
C PHE A 5 -3.19 -9.10 -0.09
N ASN A 6 -4.37 -9.15 -0.72
CA ASN A 6 -4.82 -8.08 -1.62
C ASN A 6 -5.07 -6.74 -0.89
N ASN A 7 -5.48 -6.76 0.38
CA ASN A 7 -5.69 -5.53 1.15
C ASN A 7 -4.40 -4.80 1.53
N GLN A 8 -3.27 -5.50 1.64
CA GLN A 8 -1.98 -4.86 1.92
C GLN A 8 -1.50 -4.05 0.70
N VAL A 9 -1.55 -4.64 -0.48
CA VAL A 9 -1.10 -3.99 -1.73
C VAL A 9 -2.00 -2.80 -2.10
N LEU A 10 -3.32 -2.93 -1.98
CA LEU A 10 -4.25 -1.83 -2.30
C LEU A 10 -4.00 -0.58 -1.45
N LYS A 11 -3.65 -0.74 -0.18
CA LYS A 11 -3.36 0.39 0.72
C LYS A 11 -2.17 1.22 0.24
N LEU A 12 -1.12 0.59 -0.29
CA LEU A 12 0.05 1.30 -0.85
C LEU A 12 -0.36 2.26 -1.97
N TYR A 13 -1.34 1.85 -2.78
CA TYR A 13 -1.79 2.65 -3.93
C TYR A 13 -2.95 3.60 -3.61
N GLY A 14 -3.44 3.64 -2.35
CA GLY A 14 -4.54 4.51 -1.95
C GLY A 14 -5.94 3.93 -2.24
N PHE A 15 -6.05 2.61 -2.20
CA PHE A 15 -7.30 1.88 -2.38
C PHE A 15 -7.58 0.97 -1.17
N GLY A 16 -8.85 0.62 -0.99
CA GLY A 16 -9.29 -0.37 -0.03
C GLY A 16 -10.57 -1.06 -0.48
N GLN A 17 -10.86 -2.24 0.07
CA GLN A 17 -12.12 -2.91 -0.21
C GLN A 17 -13.30 -2.20 0.48
N ARG A 18 -14.47 -2.20 -0.17
CA ARG A 18 -15.71 -1.65 0.42
C ARG A 18 -16.24 -2.47 1.59
N GLY A 19 -15.86 -3.74 1.67
CA GLY A 19 -16.17 -4.64 2.79
C GLY A 19 -15.24 -5.85 2.73
N LEU A 20 -15.06 -6.53 3.86
CA LEU A 20 -14.05 -7.58 4.04
C LEU A 20 -14.17 -8.76 3.06
N LEU A 21 -15.39 -9.00 2.55
CA LEU A 21 -15.69 -10.09 1.62
C LEU A 21 -16.00 -9.60 0.20
N SER A 22 -15.99 -8.29 -0.05
CA SER A 22 -16.39 -7.71 -1.34
C SER A 22 -15.18 -7.53 -2.26
N PRO A 23 -15.28 -7.91 -3.55
CA PRO A 23 -14.24 -7.61 -4.54
C PRO A 23 -14.22 -6.12 -4.92
N LYS A 24 -15.23 -5.33 -4.52
CA LYS A 24 -15.33 -3.91 -4.88
C LYS A 24 -14.30 -3.09 -4.12
N ILE A 25 -13.48 -2.34 -4.86
CA ILE A 25 -12.52 -1.38 -4.30
C ILE A 25 -13.12 0.03 -4.23
N LYS A 26 -12.59 0.85 -3.33
CA LYS A 26 -12.84 2.28 -3.20
C LYS A 26 -11.51 3.00 -2.99
N ARG A 27 -11.47 4.28 -3.37
CA ARG A 27 -10.34 5.15 -3.03
C ARG A 27 -10.35 5.50 -1.55
N THR A 28 -9.16 5.64 -0.98
CA THR A 28 -8.95 6.10 0.40
C THR A 28 -8.36 7.51 0.45
N ARG A 29 -7.94 8.07 -0.69
CA ARG A 29 -7.42 9.44 -0.84
C ARG A 29 -7.82 10.06 -2.18
N ASN A 30 -7.74 11.38 -2.28
CA ASN A 30 -7.97 12.13 -3.51
C ASN A 30 -6.86 11.84 -4.55
N GLU A 31 -7.16 12.09 -5.82
CA GLU A 31 -6.13 12.12 -6.86
C GLU A 31 -5.18 13.29 -6.65
N THR A 32 -3.95 13.12 -7.10
CA THR A 32 -2.96 14.18 -7.14
C THR A 32 -2.17 14.09 -8.44
N VAL A 33 -1.76 15.25 -8.97
CA VAL A 33 -0.82 15.35 -10.09
C VAL A 33 0.64 15.20 -9.64
N THR A 34 0.90 15.19 -8.33
CA THR A 34 2.22 15.03 -7.70
C THR A 34 2.29 13.76 -6.82
N PRO A 35 2.15 12.56 -7.40
CA PRO A 35 2.03 11.31 -6.63
C PRO A 35 3.27 10.96 -5.80
N LEU A 36 4.43 11.51 -6.15
CA LEU A 36 5.70 11.18 -5.49
C LEU A 36 5.97 11.98 -4.20
N GLU A 37 5.25 13.08 -3.97
CA GLU A 37 5.44 13.94 -2.79
C GLU A 37 5.06 13.24 -1.48
N PHE A 38 4.19 12.23 -1.54
CA PHE A 38 3.67 11.56 -0.35
C PHE A 38 4.20 10.13 -0.19
N VAL A 39 5.16 9.71 -1.00
CA VAL A 39 5.66 8.32 -1.04
C VAL A 39 6.11 7.83 0.33
N ASP A 40 6.80 8.69 1.09
CA ASP A 40 7.34 8.36 2.41
C ASP A 40 6.23 8.26 3.47
N LYS A 41 5.12 9.00 3.29
CA LYS A 41 3.95 8.96 4.17
C LYS A 41 3.18 7.65 4.07
N PHE A 42 3.29 6.95 2.95
CA PHE A 42 2.50 5.76 2.64
C PHE A 42 3.34 4.48 2.64
N ASP A 43 4.60 4.56 3.10
CA ASP A 43 5.54 3.43 3.17
C ASP A 43 5.59 2.63 1.84
N ILE A 44 5.46 3.36 0.73
CA ILE A 44 5.44 2.79 -0.63
C ILE A 44 6.84 2.33 -1.02
N ARG A 45 7.88 2.98 -0.48
CA ARG A 45 9.27 2.53 -0.63
C ARG A 45 9.45 1.31 0.27
N ARG A 46 9.88 0.20 -0.33
CA ARG A 46 10.30 -0.99 0.45
C ARG A 46 11.28 -0.53 1.52
N THR A 47 11.02 -0.91 2.76
CA THR A 47 11.97 -0.85 3.87
C THR A 47 13.32 -1.31 3.35
N GLN A 48 14.37 -0.50 3.51
CA GLN A 48 15.72 -0.98 3.22
C GLN A 48 15.92 -2.22 4.06
N VAL A 49 16.00 -3.38 3.40
CA VAL A 49 16.40 -4.61 4.09
C VAL A 49 17.82 -4.32 4.52
N GLU A 50 18.02 -4.03 5.80
CA GLU A 50 19.35 -4.05 6.41
C GLU A 50 19.86 -5.48 6.24
N THR A 51 20.62 -5.72 5.16
CA THR A 51 21.56 -6.81 5.12
C THR A 51 22.58 -6.53 6.19
N LYS A 52 22.32 -7.01 7.41
CA LYS A 52 23.37 -7.15 8.41
C LYS A 52 24.41 -8.08 7.80
N LEU A 53 25.51 -7.49 7.33
CA LEU A 53 26.74 -8.21 7.07
C LEU A 53 27.12 -8.89 8.39
N GLN A 54 26.84 -10.18 8.46
CA GLN A 54 27.37 -11.05 9.50
C GLN A 54 28.85 -11.20 9.18
N ASN A 55 29.69 -10.47 9.93
CA ASN A 55 31.11 -10.75 10.03
C ASN A 55 31.33 -11.95 10.93
#